data_AF-A0A4Q5L858-F1
#
_entry.id   AF-A0A4Q5L858-F1
#
_cell.length_a   1.000
_cell.length_b   1.000
_cell.length_c   1.000
_cell.angle_alpha   90.00
_cell.angle_beta   90.00
_cell.angle_gamma   90.00
#
_symmetry.space_group_name_H-M   'P 1'
#
loop_
_entity.id
_entity.type
_entity.pdbx_description
1 polymer ?
#
loop_
_entity_poly.entity_id
_entity_poly.type
_entity_poly.pdbx_seq_one_letter_code
_entity_poly.pdbx_strand_id
1 'polypeptide(L)'
;MNKLLPQPQPTQLNFTPYLIRVDLDAVNCPELARNILSHQPLRRPRLIVDCQCLRCLRTRGVAHFVSQLLLLHQAGAQVLLLNVPNLLRRCLRLLRLEHTFQLEPTPSPLAHAA
;
A
#
# COMPACT_ATOMS: atom_id res chain seq x y z
N MET A 1 33.44 0.11 43.09
CA MET A 1 31.99 -0.16 43.15
C MET A 1 31.34 0.47 41.93
N ASN A 2 31.17 -0.32 40.87
CA ASN A 2 30.69 0.13 39.56
C ASN A 2 29.18 0.44 39.63
N LYS A 3 28.78 1.68 39.36
CA LYS A 3 27.40 1.99 38.99
C LYS A 3 27.27 1.77 37.47
N LEU A 4 26.72 0.62 37.10
CA LEU A 4 26.23 0.35 35.75
C LEU A 4 25.17 1.40 35.41
N LEU A 5 25.51 2.33 34.52
CA LEU A 5 24.53 3.15 33.83
C LEU A 5 23.61 2.22 33.02
N PRO A 6 22.29 2.45 32.99
CA PRO A 6 21.42 1.71 32.10
C PRO A 6 21.84 2.01 30.67
N GLN A 7 22.19 0.96 29.93
CA GLN A 7 22.38 1.02 28.48
C GLN A 7 21.15 1.70 27.87
N PRO A 8 21.29 2.67 26.95
CA PRO A 8 20.15 3.12 26.18
C PRO A 8 19.62 1.89 25.45
N GLN A 9 18.40 1.47 25.80
CA GLN A 9 17.63 0.52 25.00
C GLN A 9 17.73 1.02 23.55
N PRO A 10 17.93 0.14 22.55
CA PRO A 10 17.81 0.58 21.17
C PRO A 10 16.40 1.11 21.02
N THR A 11 16.27 2.44 21.06
CA THR A 11 15.10 3.15 20.60
C THR A 11 14.89 2.54 19.24
N GLN A 12 13.84 1.73 19.08
CA GLN A 12 13.46 1.24 17.77
C GLN A 12 13.27 2.52 16.96
N LEU A 13 14.28 2.87 16.18
CA LEU A 13 14.27 4.04 15.32
C LEU A 13 13.08 3.80 14.43
N ASN A 14 12.01 4.53 14.76
CA ASN A 14 10.70 4.44 14.15
C ASN A 14 10.90 4.27 12.66
N PHE A 15 10.64 3.05 12.19
CA PHE A 15 10.66 2.70 10.79
C PHE A 15 9.78 3.72 10.09
N THR A 16 10.38 4.66 9.36
CA THR A 16 9.69 5.42 8.34
C THR A 16 9.94 4.65 7.04
N PRO A 17 9.19 3.55 6.76
CA PRO A 17 9.21 2.97 5.44
C PRO A 17 8.77 4.08 4.49
N TYR A 18 9.56 4.35 3.45
CA TYR A 18 9.24 5.36 2.45
C TYR A 18 7.80 5.14 1.98
N LEU A 19 6.94 6.09 2.35
CA LEU A 19 5.53 6.09 2.02
C LEU A 19 5.39 6.89 0.73
N ILE A 20 5.08 6.20 -0.35
CA ILE A 20 5.08 6.79 -1.70
C ILE A 20 3.65 6.80 -2.19
N ARG A 21 3.11 7.99 -2.46
CA ARG A 21 1.84 8.11 -3.19
C ARG A 21 2.10 7.80 -4.66
N VAL A 22 1.30 6.89 -5.21
CA VAL A 22 1.42 6.42 -6.59
C VAL A 22 0.11 6.65 -7.31
N ASP A 23 0.19 7.33 -8.46
CA ASP A 23 -0.89 7.43 -9.41
C ASP A 23 -0.73 6.32 -10.47
N LEU A 24 -1.59 5.30 -10.41
CA LEU A 24 -1.56 4.18 -11.35
C LEU A 24 -2.01 4.56 -12.77
N ASP A 25 -2.57 5.74 -12.98
CA ASP A 25 -2.88 6.23 -14.32
C ASP A 25 -1.65 6.81 -15.02
N ALA A 26 -0.67 7.29 -14.25
CA ALA A 26 0.52 7.98 -14.76
C ALA A 26 1.78 7.11 -14.69
N VAL A 27 1.84 6.14 -13.78
CA VAL A 27 3.03 5.32 -13.56
C VAL A 27 3.10 4.11 -14.48
N ASN A 28 4.31 3.77 -14.92
CA ASN A 28 4.60 2.49 -15.54
C ASN A 28 4.90 1.45 -14.44
N CYS A 29 3.89 0.67 -14.03
CA CYS A 29 4.06 -0.28 -12.92
C CYS A 29 5.14 -1.34 -13.17
N PRO A 30 5.31 -1.90 -14.38
CA PRO A 30 6.46 -2.77 -14.69
C PRO A 30 7.83 -2.14 -14.41
N GLU A 31 8.02 -0.86 -14.74
CA GLU A 31 9.26 -0.13 -14.42
C GLU A 31 9.41 0.10 -12.92
N LEU A 32 8.33 0.52 -12.25
CA LEU A 32 8.33 0.71 -10.81
C LEU A 32 8.65 -0.60 -10.06
N ALA A 33 8.06 -1.73 -10.48
CA ALA A 33 8.34 -3.04 -9.91
C ALA A 33 9.80 -3.47 -10.08
N ARG A 34 10.38 -3.25 -11.28
CA ARG A 34 11.81 -3.50 -11.50
C ARG A 34 12.67 -2.65 -10.57
N ASN A 35 12.33 -1.37 -10.41
CA ASN A 35 13.03 -0.47 -9.50
C ASN A 35 12.94 -0.99 -8.05
N ILE A 36 11.74 -1.39 -7.58
CA ILE A 36 11.56 -1.96 -6.24
C ILE A 36 12.42 -3.22 -6.05
N LEU A 37 12.42 -4.14 -7.03
CA LEU A 37 13.22 -5.37 -6.99
C LEU A 37 14.73 -5.07 -6.91
N SER A 38 15.21 -4.10 -7.68
CA SER A 38 16.63 -3.70 -7.68
C SER A 38 17.12 -3.10 -6.37
N HIS A 39 16.22 -2.64 -5.50
CA HIS A 39 16.56 -2.05 -4.19
C HIS A 39 16.27 -2.99 -3.00
N GLN A 40 15.88 -4.25 -3.26
CA GLN A 40 15.83 -5.32 -2.27
C GLN A 40 17.26 -5.75 -1.86
N PRO A 41 17.52 -6.14 -0.59
CA PRO A 41 16.57 -6.47 0.47
C PRO A 41 16.36 -5.35 1.51
N LEU A 42 16.87 -4.14 1.29
CA LEU A 42 17.04 -3.17 2.37
C LEU A 42 15.73 -2.58 2.91
N ARG A 43 14.69 -2.40 2.07
CA ARG A 43 13.39 -1.82 2.50
C ARG A 43 12.23 -2.31 1.63
N ARG A 44 11.11 -2.70 2.25
CA ARG A 44 9.82 -2.89 1.57
C ARG A 44 9.07 -1.54 1.50
N PRO A 45 8.94 -0.90 0.33
CA PRO A 45 8.26 0.38 0.24
C PRO A 45 6.77 0.23 0.51
N ARG A 46 6.16 1.27 1.11
CA ARG A 46 4.71 1.35 1.29
C ARG A 46 4.14 2.27 0.23
N LEU A 47 3.35 1.72 -0.68
CA LEU A 47 2.72 2.46 -1.76
C LEU A 47 1.29 2.82 -1.36
N ILE A 48 0.94 4.09 -1.46
CA ILE A 48 -0.42 4.59 -1.29
C ILE A 48 -1.03 4.79 -2.67
N VAL A 49 -2.16 4.14 -2.93
CA VAL A 49 -2.96 4.34 -4.13
C VAL A 49 -4.31 4.91 -3.72
N ASP A 50 -4.63 6.11 -4.18
CA ASP A 50 -5.96 6.70 -4.03
C ASP A 50 -6.88 6.20 -5.14
N CYS A 51 -7.93 5.46 -4.78
CA CYS A 51 -8.86 4.86 -5.74
C CYS A 51 -10.02 5.77 -6.14
N GLN A 52 -10.13 6.99 -5.61
CA GLN A 52 -11.30 7.86 -5.84
C GLN A 52 -11.48 8.25 -7.32
N CYS A 53 -10.37 8.56 -8.00
CA CYS A 53 -10.36 9.18 -9.33
C CYS A 53 -9.57 8.41 -10.40
N LEU A 54 -9.27 7.12 -10.17
CA LEU A 54 -8.47 6.33 -11.11
C LEU A 54 -9.20 6.11 -12.44
N ARG A 55 -8.64 6.66 -13.52
CA ARG A 55 -9.11 6.50 -14.89
C ARG A 55 -8.91 5.07 -15.36
N CYS A 56 -7.80 4.41 -15.02
CA CYS A 56 -7.49 3.04 -15.42
C CYS A 56 -8.56 2.05 -14.95
N LEU A 57 -9.14 2.27 -13.76
CA LEU A 57 -10.25 1.47 -13.26
C LEU A 57 -11.51 1.63 -14.13
N ARG A 58 -11.76 2.83 -14.65
CA ARG A 58 -12.91 3.15 -15.52
C ARG A 58 -12.70 2.70 -16.97
N THR A 59 -11.49 2.85 -17.50
CA THR A 59 -11.19 2.64 -18.92
C THR A 59 -10.68 1.24 -19.25
N ARG A 60 -9.97 0.59 -18.31
CA ARG A 60 -9.37 -0.75 -18.48
C ARG A 60 -9.96 -1.80 -17.55
N GLY A 61 -10.80 -1.38 -16.61
CA GLY A 61 -11.52 -2.26 -15.71
C GLY A 61 -10.72 -2.76 -14.51
N VAL A 62 -11.42 -3.50 -13.64
CA VAL A 62 -10.89 -3.98 -12.36
C VAL A 62 -9.74 -4.96 -12.53
N ALA A 63 -9.81 -5.86 -13.51
CA ALA A 63 -8.77 -6.87 -13.73
C ALA A 63 -7.41 -6.25 -14.07
N HIS A 64 -7.39 -5.21 -14.92
CA HIS A 64 -6.17 -4.48 -15.23
C HIS A 64 -5.61 -3.76 -14.00
N PHE A 65 -6.46 -3.07 -13.25
CA PHE A 65 -6.05 -2.40 -12.02
C PHE A 65 -5.44 -3.40 -11.01
N VAL A 66 -6.11 -4.52 -10.78
CA VAL A 66 -5.64 -5.57 -9.86
C VAL A 66 -4.31 -6.17 -10.33
N SER A 67 -4.12 -6.39 -11.63
CA SER A 67 -2.84 -6.93 -12.13
C SER A 67 -1.67 -5.98 -11.91
N GLN A 68 -1.87 -4.66 -12.05
CA GLN A 68 -0.86 -3.66 -11.70
C GLN A 68 -0.50 -3.71 -10.21
N LEU A 69 -1.50 -3.82 -9.32
CA LEU A 69 -1.28 -3.93 -7.89
C LEU A 69 -0.51 -5.20 -7.50
N LEU A 70 -0.90 -6.35 -8.09
CA LEU A 70 -0.24 -7.62 -7.84
C LEU A 70 1.22 -7.60 -8.29
N LEU A 71 1.50 -6.96 -9.43
CA LEU A 71 2.86 -6.83 -9.95
C LEU A 71 3.75 -6.01 -8.99
N LEU A 72 3.23 -4.92 -8.41
CA LEU A 72 3.95 -4.15 -7.39
C LEU A 72 4.12 -4.92 -6.07
N HIS A 73 3.08 -5.63 -5.64
CA HIS A 73 3.13 -6.47 -4.44
C HIS A 73 4.14 -7.62 -4.59
N GLN A 74 4.19 -8.29 -5.74
CA GLN A 74 5.16 -9.35 -6.05
C GLN A 74 6.60 -8.83 -6.08
N ALA A 75 6.81 -7.56 -6.44
CA ALA A 75 8.11 -6.89 -6.31
C ALA A 75 8.51 -6.60 -4.85
N GLY A 76 7.61 -6.83 -3.88
CA GLY A 76 7.85 -6.67 -2.45
C GLY A 76 7.34 -5.37 -1.85
N ALA A 77 6.54 -4.60 -2.58
CA ALA A 77 5.86 -3.44 -2.02
C ALA A 77 4.65 -3.83 -1.15
N GLN A 78 4.45 -3.08 -0.07
CA GLN A 78 3.19 -3.11 0.66
C GLN A 78 2.26 -2.06 0.06
N VAL A 79 1.06 -2.45 -0.37
CA VAL A 79 0.12 -1.52 -1.01
C VAL A 79 -1.02 -1.19 -0.06
N LEU A 80 -1.23 0.11 0.17
CA LEU A 80 -2.35 0.70 0.88
C LEU A 80 -3.29 1.36 -0.13
N LEU A 81 -4.55 0.95 -0.12
CA LEU A 81 -5.61 1.50 -0.98
C LEU A 81 -6.50 2.44 -0.17
N LEU A 82 -6.59 3.69 -0.61
CA LEU A 82 -7.48 4.72 -0.04
C LEU A 82 -8.72 4.88 -0.92
N ASN A 83 -9.83 5.33 -0.32
CA ASN A 83 -11.05 5.69 -1.04
C ASN A 83 -11.56 4.59 -2.01
N VAL A 84 -11.40 3.32 -1.62
CA VAL A 84 -11.71 2.17 -2.48
C VAL A 84 -13.23 2.10 -2.73
N PRO A 85 -13.70 2.18 -4.00
CA PRO A 85 -15.12 2.06 -4.32
C PRO A 85 -15.70 0.71 -3.89
N ASN A 86 -16.97 0.68 -3.48
CA ASN A 86 -17.65 -0.55 -3.02
C ASN A 86 -17.56 -1.71 -4.03
N LEU A 87 -17.69 -1.40 -5.32
CA LEU A 87 -17.54 -2.39 -6.38
C LEU A 87 -16.13 -3.02 -6.37
N LEU A 88 -15.09 -2.18 -6.27
CA LEU A 88 -13.71 -2.65 -6.20
C LEU A 88 -13.45 -3.45 -4.93
N ARG A 89 -13.98 -3.03 -3.77
CA ARG A 89 -13.91 -3.82 -2.52
C ARG A 89 -14.54 -5.20 -2.69
N ARG A 90 -15.72 -5.27 -3.32
CA ARG A 90 -16.40 -6.54 -3.61
C ARG A 90 -15.59 -7.42 -4.57
N CYS A 91 -15.02 -6.84 -5.62
CA CYS A 91 -14.17 -7.57 -6.55
C CYS A 91 -12.92 -8.12 -5.87
N LEU A 92 -12.22 -7.32 -5.07
CA LEU A 92 -11.05 -7.77 -4.31
C LEU A 92 -11.42 -8.94 -3.39
N ARG A 93 -12.57 -8.86 -2.69
CA ARG A 93 -13.08 -9.95 -1.84
C ARG A 93 -13.41 -11.22 -2.63
N LEU A 94 -14.06 -11.10 -3.79
CA LEU A 94 -14.37 -12.25 -4.64
C LEU A 94 -13.10 -12.92 -5.17
N LEU A 95 -12.05 -12.13 -5.42
CA LEU A 95 -10.74 -12.61 -5.84
C LEU A 95 -9.84 -13.07 -4.68
N ARG A 96 -10.31 -12.99 -3.43
CA ARG A 96 -9.56 -13.30 -2.20
C ARG A 96 -8.28 -12.46 -2.02
N LEU A 97 -8.29 -11.22 -2.52
CA LEU A 97 -7.15 -10.28 -2.49
C LEU A 97 -7.24 -9.25 -1.36
N GLU A 98 -8.30 -9.28 -0.55
CA GLU A 98 -8.51 -8.41 0.61
C GLU A 98 -7.43 -8.55 1.68
N HIS A 99 -6.75 -9.70 1.74
CA HIS A 99 -5.65 -9.94 2.66
C HIS A 99 -4.28 -9.58 2.05
N THR A 100 -4.22 -9.39 0.73
CA THR A 100 -2.99 -9.02 0.00
C THR A 100 -2.75 -7.51 0.07
N PHE A 101 -3.83 -6.72 0.10
CA PHE A 101 -3.76 -5.26 0.11
C PHE A 101 -4.33 -4.70 1.40
N GLN A 102 -3.70 -3.66 1.95
CA GLN A 102 -4.27 -2.93 3.07
C GLN A 102 -5.34 -1.99 2.50
N LEU A 103 -6.58 -2.12 2.94
CA LEU A 103 -7.65 -1.20 2.59
C LEU A 103 -7.87 -0.25 3.75
N GLU A 104 -7.89 1.05 3.48
CA GLU A 104 -8.33 2.02 4.48
C GLU A 104 -9.81 1.76 4.82
N PRO A 105 -10.16 1.68 6.12
CA PRO A 105 -11.54 1.53 6.54
C PRO A 105 -12.30 2.77 6.11
N THR A 106 -13.31 2.62 5.25
CA THR A 106 -14.21 3.71 4.90
C THR A 106 -14.68 4.38 6.20
N PRO A 107 -14.55 5.71 6.35
CA PRO A 107 -15.03 6.40 7.53
C PRO A 107 -16.52 6.10 7.68
N SER A 108 -16.86 5.40 8.76
CA SER A 108 -18.26 5.16 9.11
C SER A 108 -18.92 6.52 9.33
N PRO A 109 -20.03 6.85 8.66
CA PRO A 109 -20.70 8.14 8.80
C PRO A 109 -21.22 8.41 10.23
N LEU A 110 -21.11 7.45 11.15
CA LEU A 110 -21.51 7.57 12.55
C LEU A 110 -20.42 8.08 13.49
N ALA A 111 -19.18 8.29 13.02
CA ALA A 111 -18.04 8.67 13.89
C ALA A 111 -17.94 10.17 14.24
N HIS A 112 -18.83 11.02 13.70
CA HIS A 112 -18.80 12.49 13.92
C HIS A 112 -19.98 13.03 14.74
N ALA A 113 -20.73 12.16 15.42
CA ALA A 113 -21.88 12.55 16.26
C ALA A 113 -21.63 12.23 17.74
N ALA A 114 -20.60 12.86 18.33
CA ALA A 114 -20.36 12.90 19.77
C ALA A 114 -19.86 14.29 20.17
#